data_AF-A0A8X7ZPE9-F1
#
_entry.id   AF-A0A8X7ZPE9-F1
#
_cell.length_a   1.000
_cell.length_b   1.000
_cell.length_c   1.000
_cell.angle_alpha   90.00
_cell.angle_beta   90.00
_cell.angle_gamma   90.00
#
_symmetry.space_group_name_H-M   'P 1'
#
loop_
_entity.id
_entity.type
_entity.pdbx_description
1 polymer ?
#
loop_
_entity_poly.entity_id
_entity_poly.type
_entity_poly.pdbx_seq_one_letter_code
_entity_poly.pdbx_strand_id
1 'polypeptide(L)'
;MTSTQLTEANIFYEFMSCRRSFSSNNFVGPLPTSLGKLTSLQELYIDSSGVSGPIPQEFANLKSLQILWASDNQFTGKLPDFFGTLTELRILRLQGTLLEGPIPNSFSALNKLEDLRIGDLSGEDSSLEFLQNQRTLSILILRNCLLSGKIPDQLGEFSKLQELDLSFNKLTGQIPESFQDLVSLQYLYLGSNNLNGQLPANILGPNITAIDVSFNPLSGSLPQNFAKAGLSMNAVGTSIDANNLQDKYVFLEITVSLRSVAVKVSLFRYCTHNVFCLRIFMKASGMLQCLQADFKCSNKVPSKAFSVKCGGTGQTSASGVEYEGDFESMGSASLYTSSENLWAVSNTGNFISNPNGPQYIAQTGFQITGTLDSELYKTARISPSSLRYYGLGLKNGIYSVELHFAEIGMVDSNSWKGLGRRIFDIYIQGERVLKDFNIKEAAGGSKKALIKTFEANVTNTIMDIHFFWAGKGTCCIPYQSTYGPLVSAIHVSRASDAAGSSKRDKKRIGKLIGISVACVAGLVIISSVFYLWWIKEDSPKHKRIYTDSPRK
;
A
#
# COMPACT_ATOMS: atom_id res chain seq x y z
N MET A 1 10.83 15.46 -17.64
CA MET A 1 12.14 15.98 -17.18
C MET A 1 13.21 14.97 -17.56
N THR A 2 14.31 15.42 -18.14
CA THR A 2 15.46 14.57 -18.47
C THR A 2 16.13 14.09 -17.18
N SER A 3 16.56 12.83 -17.11
CA SER A 3 17.36 12.29 -16.01
C SER A 3 18.71 13.01 -15.92
N THR A 4 19.17 13.31 -14.72
CA THR A 4 20.47 13.97 -14.50
C THR A 4 21.42 12.98 -13.84
N GLN A 5 22.63 12.80 -14.38
CA GLN A 5 23.65 11.99 -13.73
C GLN A 5 24.01 12.59 -12.37
N LEU A 6 24.03 11.78 -11.33
CA LEU A 6 24.46 12.24 -10.01
C LEU A 6 25.98 12.46 -10.03
N THR A 7 26.40 13.70 -9.81
CA THR A 7 27.82 14.09 -9.72
C THR A 7 28.06 14.81 -8.41
N GLU A 8 29.31 14.82 -7.94
CA GLU A 8 29.69 15.60 -6.76
C GLU A 8 29.32 17.08 -6.92
N ALA A 9 29.53 17.66 -8.11
CA ALA A 9 29.20 19.05 -8.40
C ALA A 9 27.68 19.34 -8.24
N ASN A 10 26.82 18.44 -8.70
CA ASN A 10 25.36 18.59 -8.55
C ASN A 10 24.94 18.57 -7.08
N ILE A 11 25.54 17.66 -6.30
CA ILE A 11 25.30 17.54 -4.86
C ILE A 11 25.79 18.78 -4.13
N PHE A 12 27.03 19.21 -4.39
CA PHE A 12 27.59 20.42 -3.80
C PHE A 12 26.75 21.65 -4.15
N TYR A 13 26.23 21.77 -5.37
CA TYR A 13 25.33 22.85 -5.73
C TYR A 13 24.05 22.87 -4.88
N GLU A 14 23.40 21.71 -4.69
CA GLU A 14 22.21 21.60 -3.84
C GLU A 14 22.54 21.97 -2.38
N PHE A 15 23.63 21.43 -1.82
CA PHE A 15 24.06 21.76 -0.45
C PHE A 15 24.46 23.24 -0.27
N MET A 16 25.12 23.84 -1.27
CA MET A 16 25.55 25.24 -1.25
C MET A 16 24.39 26.21 -1.48
N SER A 17 23.28 25.76 -2.09
CA SER A 17 22.05 26.54 -2.24
C SER A 17 21.23 26.69 -0.94
N CYS A 18 21.82 26.33 0.21
CA CYS A 18 21.19 26.30 1.53
C CYS A 18 20.03 25.29 1.63
N ARG A 19 19.85 24.42 0.64
CA ARG A 19 18.94 23.28 0.69
C ARG A 19 19.74 22.08 1.15
N ARG A 20 19.65 21.71 2.43
CA ARG A 20 20.16 20.43 3.00
C ARG A 20 19.43 19.19 2.43
N SER A 21 18.82 19.34 1.25
CA SER A 21 17.89 18.40 0.63
C SER A 21 18.13 18.44 -0.86
N PHE A 22 18.19 17.25 -1.45
CA PHE A 22 18.00 17.07 -2.88
C PHE A 22 16.90 16.05 -3.16
N SER A 23 15.93 15.94 -2.24
CA SER A 23 14.72 15.14 -2.39
C SER A 23 13.95 15.53 -3.66
N SER A 24 13.09 14.63 -4.14
CA SER A 24 12.17 14.92 -5.25
C SER A 24 12.87 15.31 -6.56
N ASN A 25 13.96 14.62 -6.86
CA ASN A 25 14.75 14.79 -8.08
C ASN A 25 14.67 13.54 -8.97
N ASN A 26 15.21 13.64 -10.18
CA ASN A 26 15.30 12.53 -11.13
C ASN A 26 16.76 12.19 -11.44
N PHE A 27 17.56 12.05 -10.37
CA PHE A 27 18.95 11.63 -10.51
C PHE A 27 19.04 10.17 -10.95
N VAL A 28 20.19 9.80 -11.48
CA VAL A 28 20.55 8.42 -11.81
C VAL A 28 21.97 8.16 -11.32
N GLY A 29 22.22 6.95 -10.86
CA GLY A 29 23.52 6.52 -10.35
C GLY A 29 23.60 6.46 -8.81
N PRO A 30 24.75 6.01 -8.27
CA PRO A 30 24.93 5.84 -6.84
C PRO A 30 25.31 7.13 -6.12
N LEU A 31 25.06 7.16 -4.81
CA LEU A 31 25.57 8.23 -3.94
C LEU A 31 27.11 8.20 -3.93
N PRO A 32 27.80 9.33 -4.09
CA PRO A 32 29.26 9.36 -4.05
C PRO A 32 29.77 9.18 -2.62
N THR A 33 30.88 8.46 -2.48
CA THR A 33 31.52 8.18 -1.18
C THR A 33 32.03 9.45 -0.49
N SER A 34 32.33 10.51 -1.25
CA SER A 34 32.78 11.81 -0.73
C SER A 34 31.76 12.51 0.17
N LEU A 35 30.47 12.18 0.09
CA LEU A 35 29.45 12.64 1.03
C LEU A 35 29.79 12.28 2.48
N GLY A 36 30.50 11.17 2.71
CA GLY A 36 30.98 10.78 4.04
C GLY A 36 32.01 11.74 4.65
N LYS A 37 32.56 12.69 3.87
CA LYS A 37 33.46 13.74 4.39
C LYS A 37 32.71 14.88 5.09
N LEU A 38 31.39 14.96 4.96
CA LEU A 38 30.56 16.01 5.57
C LEU A 38 30.27 15.71 7.05
N THR A 39 31.30 15.55 7.87
CA THR A 39 31.18 15.05 9.25
C THR A 39 30.32 15.91 10.18
N SER A 40 30.13 17.20 9.84
CA SER A 40 29.25 18.12 10.56
C SER A 40 27.78 18.06 10.11
N LEU A 41 27.44 17.22 9.14
CA LEU A 41 26.08 17.11 8.61
C LEU A 41 25.13 16.55 9.68
N GLN A 42 24.05 17.29 9.96
CA GLN A 42 23.03 16.91 10.94
C GLN A 42 21.75 16.39 10.30
N GLU A 43 21.44 16.85 9.09
CA GLU A 43 20.20 16.52 8.40
C GLU A 43 20.51 16.22 6.93
N LEU A 44 19.99 15.11 6.44
CA LEU A 44 20.10 14.69 5.06
C LEU A 44 18.75 14.24 4.53
N TYR A 45 18.21 14.97 3.57
CA TYR A 45 16.94 14.67 2.91
C TYR A 45 17.17 14.31 1.44
N ILE A 46 16.93 13.05 1.10
CA ILE A 46 17.16 12.47 -0.21
C ILE A 46 16.00 11.58 -0.68
N ASP A 47 14.80 11.68 -0.09
CA ASP A 47 13.64 10.89 -0.55
C ASP A 47 13.30 11.14 -2.02
N SER A 48 12.90 10.10 -2.74
CA SER A 48 12.41 10.21 -4.12
C SER A 48 13.40 10.95 -5.04
N SER A 49 14.70 10.69 -4.88
CA SER A 49 15.75 11.40 -5.64
C SER A 49 16.19 10.65 -6.90
N GLY A 50 15.80 9.38 -7.04
CA GLY A 50 16.21 8.51 -8.15
C GLY A 50 17.61 7.88 -7.98
N VAL A 51 18.26 8.12 -6.84
CA VAL A 51 19.58 7.54 -6.53
C VAL A 51 19.47 6.01 -6.37
N SER A 52 20.56 5.32 -6.71
CA SER A 52 20.61 3.86 -6.84
C SER A 52 21.86 3.26 -6.16
N GLY A 53 22.04 1.94 -6.24
CA GLY A 53 23.23 1.27 -5.70
C GLY A 53 23.25 1.21 -4.16
N PRO A 54 24.35 0.76 -3.55
CA PRO A 54 24.45 0.65 -2.10
C PRO A 54 24.55 2.00 -1.39
N ILE A 55 24.09 2.06 -0.14
CA ILE A 55 24.39 3.19 0.75
C ILE A 55 25.90 3.15 1.08
N PRO A 56 26.68 4.22 0.81
CA PRO A 56 28.13 4.20 0.99
C PRO A 56 28.56 3.94 2.43
N GLN A 57 29.56 3.08 2.62
CA GLN A 57 30.12 2.75 3.94
C GLN A 57 30.71 4.00 4.64
N GLU A 58 31.18 4.97 3.86
CA GLU A 58 31.72 6.25 4.35
C GLU A 58 30.69 7.08 5.13
N PHE A 59 29.39 6.78 5.00
CA PHE A 59 28.35 7.43 5.81
C PHE A 59 28.50 7.09 7.30
N ALA A 60 29.26 6.05 7.65
CA ALA A 60 29.69 5.77 9.02
C ALA A 60 30.42 6.96 9.69
N ASN A 61 30.99 7.88 8.91
CA ASN A 61 31.70 9.07 9.40
C ASN A 61 30.76 10.23 9.78
N LEU A 62 29.48 10.17 9.40
CA LEU A 62 28.50 11.24 9.64
C LEU A 62 27.97 11.23 11.09
N LYS A 63 28.87 11.31 12.07
CA LYS A 63 28.56 11.13 13.50
C LYS A 63 27.60 12.16 14.08
N SER A 64 27.47 13.33 13.44
CA SER A 64 26.53 14.37 13.83
C SER A 64 25.13 14.22 13.23
N LEU A 65 24.89 13.20 12.41
CA LEU A 65 23.63 13.02 11.69
C LEU A 65 22.49 12.67 12.66
N GLN A 66 21.44 13.48 12.62
CA GLN A 66 20.24 13.36 13.43
C GLN A 66 19.02 12.94 12.59
N ILE A 67 18.95 13.37 11.34
CA ILE A 67 17.83 13.09 10.44
C ILE A 67 18.36 12.56 9.12
N LEU A 68 17.89 11.37 8.74
CA LEU A 68 18.05 10.81 7.41
C LEU A 68 16.69 10.41 6.84
N TRP A 69 16.26 11.12 5.79
CA TRP A 69 15.12 10.69 4.99
C TRP A 69 15.62 10.26 3.61
N ALA A 70 15.48 8.99 3.29
CA ALA A 70 16.02 8.41 2.07
C ALA A 70 15.06 7.40 1.42
N SER A 71 13.76 7.56 1.68
CA SER A 71 12.71 6.66 1.19
C SER A 71 12.52 6.80 -0.33
N ASP A 72 11.91 5.79 -0.95
CA ASP A 72 11.56 5.79 -2.38
C ASP A 72 12.77 6.06 -3.31
N ASN A 73 13.87 5.34 -3.05
CA ASN A 73 15.07 5.34 -3.88
C ASN A 73 15.44 3.91 -4.28
N GLN A 74 16.28 3.76 -5.30
CA GLN A 74 16.72 2.45 -5.81
C GLN A 74 17.93 1.92 -5.03
N PHE A 75 17.99 2.14 -3.71
CA PHE A 75 19.09 1.65 -2.88
C PHE A 75 19.07 0.12 -2.83
N THR A 76 20.20 -0.51 -3.15
CA THR A 76 20.37 -1.97 -3.22
C THR A 76 21.36 -2.47 -2.17
N GLY A 77 21.41 -3.78 -1.95
CA GLY A 77 22.34 -4.43 -1.02
C GLY A 77 21.83 -4.42 0.41
N LYS A 78 22.62 -4.97 1.34
CA LYS A 78 22.24 -5.11 2.74
C LYS A 78 22.04 -3.76 3.42
N LEU A 79 21.05 -3.66 4.31
CA LEU A 79 20.89 -2.55 5.23
C LEU A 79 22.15 -2.41 6.09
N PRO A 80 22.93 -1.31 6.00
CA PRO A 80 24.26 -1.29 6.60
C PRO A 80 24.28 -1.27 8.14
N ASP A 81 25.08 -2.16 8.72
CA ASP A 81 25.30 -2.23 10.17
C ASP A 81 25.89 -0.94 10.76
N PHE A 82 26.58 -0.13 9.96
CA PHE A 82 27.21 1.11 10.43
C PHE A 82 26.18 2.13 10.92
N PHE A 83 24.91 2.02 10.54
CA PHE A 83 23.86 2.90 11.06
C PHE A 83 23.86 2.89 12.59
N GLY A 84 24.12 1.75 13.24
CA GLY A 84 24.27 1.64 14.69
C GLY A 84 25.40 2.51 15.28
N THR A 85 26.33 2.99 14.47
CA THR A 85 27.40 3.89 14.89
C THR A 85 27.03 5.38 14.83
N LEU A 86 25.82 5.71 14.35
CA LEU A 86 25.30 7.08 14.22
C LEU A 86 24.36 7.39 15.40
N THR A 87 24.90 7.38 16.61
CA THR A 87 24.14 7.43 17.87
C THR A 87 23.37 8.74 18.11
N GLU A 88 23.58 9.77 17.27
CA GLU A 88 22.81 11.01 17.28
C GLU A 88 21.51 10.94 16.47
N LEU A 89 21.27 9.85 15.72
CA LEU A 89 20.08 9.68 14.90
C LEU A 89 18.80 9.72 15.75
N ARG A 90 17.87 10.56 15.30
CA ARG A 90 16.50 10.71 15.81
C ARG A 90 15.47 10.22 14.79
N ILE A 91 15.71 10.45 13.50
CA ILE A 91 14.78 10.06 12.44
C ILE A 91 15.53 9.30 11.35
N LEU A 92 15.08 8.08 11.07
CA LEU A 92 15.61 7.25 10.00
C LEU A 92 14.45 6.68 9.16
N ARG A 93 14.38 7.09 7.89
CA ARG A 93 13.34 6.64 6.95
C ARG A 93 13.97 6.03 5.69
N LEU A 94 13.71 4.74 5.48
CA LEU A 94 14.28 3.90 4.40
C LEU A 94 13.20 3.05 3.70
N GLN A 95 11.96 3.54 3.64
CA GLN A 95 10.83 2.79 3.06
C GLN A 95 10.89 2.79 1.53
N GLY A 96 10.37 1.74 0.89
CA GLY A 96 10.28 1.69 -0.57
C GLY A 96 11.63 1.70 -1.27
N THR A 97 12.62 1.07 -0.66
CA THR A 97 13.94 0.84 -1.24
C THR A 97 14.06 -0.59 -1.78
N LEU A 98 15.22 -0.98 -2.30
CA LEU A 98 15.54 -2.36 -2.67
C LEU A 98 16.56 -2.97 -1.69
N LEU A 99 16.56 -2.47 -0.45
CA LEU A 99 17.49 -2.93 0.58
C LEU A 99 17.14 -4.35 1.03
N GLU A 100 18.18 -5.09 1.37
CA GLU A 100 18.07 -6.44 1.90
C GLU A 100 18.24 -6.42 3.42
N GLY A 101 17.52 -7.31 4.10
CA GLY A 101 17.68 -7.59 5.50
C GLY A 101 18.95 -8.41 5.83
N PRO A 102 19.16 -8.72 7.11
CA PRO A 102 18.27 -8.40 8.23
C PRO A 102 18.40 -6.93 8.67
N ILE A 103 17.45 -6.44 9.48
CA ILE A 103 17.67 -5.23 10.27
C ILE A 103 18.81 -5.49 11.27
N PRO A 104 19.93 -4.75 11.21
CA PRO A 104 21.09 -5.05 12.03
C PRO A 104 20.85 -4.88 13.53
N ASN A 105 21.32 -5.84 14.34
CA ASN A 105 21.30 -5.74 15.80
C ASN A 105 22.07 -4.53 16.35
N SER A 106 22.98 -3.95 15.57
CA SER A 106 23.68 -2.70 15.91
C SER A 106 22.73 -1.51 16.08
N PHE A 107 21.50 -1.58 15.57
CA PHE A 107 20.46 -0.55 15.78
C PHE A 107 20.06 -0.41 17.25
N SER A 108 20.39 -1.41 18.08
CA SER A 108 20.29 -1.34 19.56
C SER A 108 21.06 -0.18 20.18
N ALA A 109 22.05 0.37 19.50
CA ALA A 109 22.80 1.54 19.96
C ALA A 109 22.08 2.89 19.72
N LEU A 110 21.00 2.89 18.92
CA LEU A 110 20.31 4.11 18.48
C LEU A 110 19.25 4.59 19.47
N ASN A 111 19.70 4.87 20.70
CA ASN A 111 18.83 5.19 21.84
C ASN A 111 18.14 6.56 21.75
N LYS A 112 18.47 7.39 20.75
CA LYS A 112 17.83 8.68 20.48
C LYS A 112 16.76 8.63 19.40
N LEU A 113 16.49 7.46 18.79
CA LEU A 113 15.50 7.33 17.73
C LEU A 113 14.09 7.64 18.21
N GLU A 114 13.44 8.55 17.51
CA GLU A 114 12.05 8.98 17.72
C GLU A 114 11.14 8.47 16.59
N ASP A 115 11.64 8.38 15.36
CA ASP A 115 10.89 7.92 14.17
C ASP A 115 11.76 6.97 13.34
N LEU A 116 11.40 5.68 13.36
CA LEU A 116 12.05 4.63 12.58
C LEU A 116 11.06 4.05 11.57
N ARG A 117 11.37 4.19 10.27
CA ARG A 117 10.56 3.62 9.19
C ARG A 117 11.42 2.84 8.22
N ILE A 118 11.19 1.54 8.16
CA ILE A 118 11.81 0.62 7.21
C ILE A 118 10.68 -0.20 6.60
N GLY A 119 10.75 -0.48 5.31
CA GLY A 119 9.76 -1.32 4.68
C GLY A 119 10.21 -1.90 3.35
N ASP A 120 9.56 -2.98 2.96
CA ASP A 120 9.82 -3.74 1.72
C ASP A 120 11.24 -4.35 1.66
N LEU A 121 11.74 -4.87 2.79
CA LEU A 121 13.02 -5.58 2.80
C LEU A 121 12.89 -6.94 2.13
N SER A 122 13.97 -7.37 1.49
CA SER A 122 14.13 -8.71 0.91
C SER A 122 15.33 -9.45 1.52
N GLY A 123 15.57 -10.71 1.13
CA GLY A 123 16.71 -11.48 1.62
C GLY A 123 16.44 -12.20 2.94
N GLU A 124 17.29 -11.98 3.94
CA GLU A 124 17.29 -12.69 5.23
C GLU A 124 16.19 -12.15 6.19
N ASP A 125 15.69 -13.02 7.06
CA ASP A 125 14.67 -12.67 8.07
C ASP A 125 15.25 -11.73 9.13
N SER A 126 14.44 -10.74 9.54
CA SER A 126 14.81 -9.76 10.57
C SER A 126 14.24 -10.14 11.94
N SER A 127 14.88 -9.68 13.01
CA SER A 127 14.41 -9.83 14.41
C SER A 127 14.03 -8.47 15.02
N LEU A 128 13.16 -8.49 16.02
CA LEU A 128 12.82 -7.33 16.85
C LEU A 128 13.76 -7.13 18.05
N GLU A 129 14.77 -7.99 18.24
CA GLU A 129 15.71 -7.95 19.37
C GLU A 129 16.46 -6.61 19.50
N PHE A 130 16.70 -5.91 18.38
CA PHE A 130 17.39 -4.63 18.43
C PHE A 130 16.61 -3.57 19.24
N LEU A 131 15.31 -3.75 19.48
CA LEU A 131 14.42 -2.80 20.14
C LEU A 131 14.55 -2.75 21.67
N GLN A 132 15.43 -3.53 22.30
CA GLN A 132 15.49 -3.63 23.77
C GLN A 132 15.62 -2.29 24.53
N ASN A 133 16.19 -1.23 23.92
CA ASN A 133 16.52 0.03 24.60
C ASN A 133 15.88 1.29 23.99
N GLN A 134 15.00 1.16 22.99
CA GLN A 134 14.49 2.27 22.17
C GLN A 134 13.26 2.96 22.77
N ARG A 135 13.32 3.30 24.06
CA ARG A 135 12.22 3.94 24.82
C ARG A 135 11.87 5.36 24.33
N THR A 136 12.65 5.92 23.41
CA THR A 136 12.45 7.24 22.81
C THR A 136 11.52 7.22 21.59
N LEU A 137 11.23 6.04 21.02
CA LEU A 137 10.41 5.90 19.82
C LEU A 137 8.99 6.42 20.03
N SER A 138 8.55 7.22 19.07
CA SER A 138 7.18 7.70 18.90
C SER A 138 6.51 7.08 17.68
N ILE A 139 7.29 6.79 16.63
CA ILE A 139 6.80 6.13 15.41
C ILE A 139 7.72 4.96 15.08
N LEU A 140 7.15 3.76 14.98
CA LEU A 140 7.84 2.56 14.55
C LEU A 140 7.04 1.89 13.43
N ILE A 141 7.57 1.95 12.21
CA ILE A 141 6.96 1.32 11.02
C ILE A 141 7.97 0.36 10.41
N LEU A 142 7.73 -0.95 10.56
CA LEU A 142 8.56 -2.05 10.04
C LEU A 142 7.70 -2.99 9.17
N ARG A 143 6.99 -2.41 8.20
CA ARG A 143 6.05 -3.13 7.33
C ARG A 143 6.80 -3.95 6.29
N ASN A 144 6.41 -5.20 6.06
CA ASN A 144 7.02 -6.05 5.02
C ASN A 144 8.55 -6.12 5.13
N CYS A 145 9.04 -6.40 6.34
CA CYS A 145 10.47 -6.45 6.67
C CYS A 145 10.98 -7.87 6.95
N LEU A 146 10.19 -8.90 6.60
CA LEU A 146 10.48 -10.31 6.91
C LEU A 146 10.74 -10.54 8.42
N LEU A 147 10.08 -9.77 9.30
CA LEU A 147 10.25 -9.94 10.74
C LEU A 147 9.70 -11.29 11.18
N SER A 148 10.50 -12.07 11.92
CA SER A 148 10.12 -13.38 12.46
C SER A 148 10.27 -13.41 13.99
N GLY A 149 9.88 -14.53 14.61
CA GLY A 149 9.90 -14.68 16.06
C GLY A 149 8.67 -14.07 16.73
N LYS A 150 8.80 -13.68 18.00
CA LYS A 150 7.71 -13.09 18.80
C LYS A 150 7.85 -11.58 18.90
N ILE A 151 6.74 -10.90 19.15
CA ILE A 151 6.77 -9.50 19.59
C ILE A 151 7.32 -9.47 21.03
N PRO A 152 8.43 -8.76 21.33
CA PRO A 152 8.99 -8.72 22.67
C PRO A 152 8.12 -7.91 23.65
N ASP A 153 7.95 -8.40 24.88
CA ASP A 153 7.14 -7.75 25.93
C ASP A 153 7.64 -6.34 26.26
N GLN A 154 8.94 -6.08 26.10
CA GLN A 154 9.59 -4.79 26.36
C GLN A 154 9.03 -3.65 25.49
N LEU A 155 8.42 -3.96 24.35
CA LEU A 155 7.73 -2.95 23.53
C LEU A 155 6.66 -2.20 24.32
N GLY A 156 6.02 -2.85 25.31
CA GLY A 156 5.04 -2.20 26.20
C GLY A 156 5.61 -1.06 27.05
N GLU A 157 6.93 -0.99 27.24
CA GLU A 157 7.59 0.10 27.97
C GLU A 157 7.70 1.41 27.17
N PHE A 158 7.34 1.40 25.87
CA PHE A 158 7.55 2.54 24.98
C PHE A 158 6.42 3.56 25.14
N SER A 159 6.37 4.20 26.32
CA SER A 159 5.30 5.13 26.71
C SER A 159 5.11 6.33 25.76
N LYS A 160 6.09 6.64 24.90
CA LYS A 160 6.00 7.69 23.87
C LYS A 160 5.45 7.22 22.53
N LEU A 161 5.31 5.91 22.32
CA LEU A 161 4.91 5.32 21.04
C LEU A 161 3.48 5.73 20.69
N GLN A 162 3.30 6.37 19.54
CA GLN A 162 2.04 6.84 18.99
C GLN A 162 1.57 5.98 17.82
N GLU A 163 2.49 5.46 17.03
CA GLU A 163 2.19 4.60 15.88
C GLU A 163 3.14 3.40 15.85
N LEU A 164 2.53 2.21 15.86
CA LEU A 164 3.21 0.92 15.71
C LEU A 164 2.64 0.18 14.51
N ASP A 165 3.47 -0.03 13.49
CA ASP A 165 3.12 -0.82 12.32
C ASP A 165 4.13 -1.96 12.11
N LEU A 166 3.69 -3.17 12.41
CA LEU A 166 4.42 -4.43 12.18
C LEU A 166 3.69 -5.32 11.16
N SER A 167 2.81 -4.74 10.33
CA SER A 167 2.00 -5.49 9.38
C SER A 167 2.83 -6.14 8.28
N PHE A 168 2.28 -7.21 7.69
CA PHE A 168 2.90 -7.97 6.59
C PHE A 168 4.25 -8.57 6.96
N ASN A 169 4.34 -9.24 8.10
CA ASN A 169 5.56 -9.92 8.55
C ASN A 169 5.26 -11.40 8.84
N LYS A 170 6.23 -12.10 9.42
CA LYS A 170 6.16 -13.52 9.80
C LYS A 170 6.08 -13.68 11.33
N LEU A 171 5.62 -12.65 12.06
CA LEU A 171 5.59 -12.67 13.52
C LEU A 171 4.65 -13.75 14.03
N THR A 172 5.02 -14.38 15.14
CA THR A 172 4.33 -15.51 15.77
C THR A 172 4.09 -15.25 17.26
N GLY A 173 3.32 -16.12 17.89
CA GLY A 173 3.02 -16.03 19.31
C GLY A 173 1.89 -15.03 19.60
N GLN A 174 1.72 -14.69 20.88
CA GLN A 174 0.64 -13.82 21.33
C GLN A 174 1.03 -12.34 21.22
N ILE A 175 0.03 -11.47 21.14
CA ILE A 175 0.23 -10.04 21.35
C ILE A 175 0.53 -9.82 22.85
N PRO A 176 1.64 -9.17 23.23
CA PRO A 176 2.00 -8.98 24.64
C PRO A 176 0.94 -8.25 25.45
N GLU A 177 0.66 -8.73 26.67
CA GLU A 177 -0.23 -8.04 27.63
C GLU A 177 0.29 -6.65 28.01
N SER A 178 1.62 -6.44 27.96
CA SER A 178 2.26 -5.15 28.21
C SER A 178 1.85 -4.04 27.23
N PHE A 179 1.19 -4.36 26.12
CA PHE A 179 0.64 -3.34 25.21
C PHE A 179 -0.45 -2.49 25.87
N GLN A 180 -1.03 -2.94 27.00
CA GLN A 180 -1.93 -2.11 27.81
C GLN A 180 -1.23 -0.85 28.38
N ASP A 181 0.09 -0.87 28.50
CA ASP A 181 0.89 0.22 29.08
C ASP A 181 1.28 1.28 28.03
N LEU A 182 0.95 1.05 26.75
CA LEU A 182 1.20 1.99 25.64
C LEU A 182 0.17 3.14 25.61
N VAL A 183 0.19 3.96 26.66
CA VAL A 183 -0.81 5.02 26.90
C VAL A 183 -0.86 6.10 25.81
N SER A 184 0.21 6.30 25.04
CA SER A 184 0.28 7.28 23.95
C SER A 184 -0.14 6.72 22.59
N LEU A 185 -0.36 5.40 22.49
CA LEU A 185 -0.58 4.72 21.21
C LEU A 185 -1.93 5.12 20.61
N GLN A 186 -1.87 5.54 19.34
CA GLN A 186 -3.03 5.95 18.55
C GLN A 186 -3.32 4.93 17.45
N TYR A 187 -2.27 4.43 16.78
CA TYR A 187 -2.40 3.53 15.65
C TYR A 187 -1.61 2.24 15.90
N LEU A 188 -2.30 1.11 15.86
CA LEU A 188 -1.71 -0.22 16.00
C LEU A 188 -2.04 -1.08 14.78
N TYR A 189 -1.03 -1.41 13.97
CA TYR A 189 -1.18 -2.26 12.79
C TYR A 189 -0.32 -3.51 12.93
N LEU A 190 -0.98 -4.66 13.12
CA LEU A 190 -0.39 -5.99 13.26
C LEU A 190 -0.89 -6.96 12.17
N GLY A 191 -1.67 -6.47 11.21
CA GLY A 191 -2.34 -7.30 10.21
C GLY A 191 -1.36 -8.09 9.33
N SER A 192 -1.81 -9.23 8.80
CA SER A 192 -1.03 -10.14 7.96
C SER A 192 0.26 -10.63 8.64
N ASN A 193 0.08 -11.39 9.73
CA ASN A 193 1.14 -12.07 10.49
C ASN A 193 0.65 -13.49 10.89
N ASN A 194 1.42 -14.20 11.72
CA ASN A 194 1.05 -15.50 12.30
C ASN A 194 0.78 -15.38 13.82
N LEU A 195 0.28 -14.23 14.28
CA LEU A 195 -0.03 -13.98 15.69
C LEU A 195 -1.25 -14.81 16.12
N ASN A 196 -1.20 -15.40 17.31
CA ASN A 196 -2.22 -16.31 17.83
C ASN A 196 -2.66 -15.95 19.24
N GLY A 197 -3.61 -16.72 19.78
CA GLY A 197 -4.20 -16.45 21.10
C GLY A 197 -5.30 -15.39 21.04
N GLN A 198 -5.52 -14.70 22.16
CA GLN A 198 -6.58 -13.71 22.32
C GLN A 198 -6.01 -12.28 22.28
N LEU A 199 -6.86 -11.30 22.02
CA LEU A 199 -6.49 -9.90 22.22
C LEU A 199 -6.37 -9.61 23.72
N PRO A 200 -5.30 -8.93 24.19
CA PRO A 200 -5.20 -8.42 25.55
C PRO A 200 -6.43 -7.57 25.94
N ALA A 201 -6.93 -7.75 27.16
CA ALA A 201 -8.20 -7.16 27.60
C ALA A 201 -8.20 -5.61 27.55
N ASN A 202 -7.02 -5.00 27.75
CA ASN A 202 -6.83 -3.55 27.79
C ASN A 202 -6.04 -3.01 26.58
N ILE A 203 -5.99 -3.76 25.47
CA ILE A 203 -5.27 -3.33 24.26
C ILE A 203 -5.82 -2.02 23.68
N LEU A 204 -7.08 -1.70 23.96
CA LEU A 204 -7.73 -0.45 23.55
C LEU A 204 -7.45 0.66 24.57
N GLY A 205 -6.20 1.12 24.59
CA GLY A 205 -5.75 2.22 25.44
C GLY A 205 -6.55 3.53 25.22
N PRO A 206 -6.35 4.53 26.09
CA PRO A 206 -7.13 5.77 26.10
C PRO A 206 -7.01 6.57 24.80
N ASN A 207 -5.89 6.47 24.08
CA ASN A 207 -5.63 7.25 22.87
C ASN A 207 -5.77 6.46 21.55
N ILE A 208 -5.99 5.14 21.61
CA ILE A 208 -6.14 4.31 20.40
C ILE A 208 -7.31 4.81 19.54
N THR A 209 -7.01 5.09 18.27
CA THR A 209 -7.96 5.50 17.23
C THR A 209 -8.12 4.43 16.16
N ALA A 210 -7.08 3.65 15.86
CA ALA A 210 -7.17 2.53 14.93
C ALA A 210 -6.38 1.32 15.37
N ILE A 211 -6.97 0.13 15.17
CA ILE A 211 -6.34 -1.16 15.40
C ILE A 211 -6.62 -2.12 14.22
N ASP A 212 -5.57 -2.62 13.59
CA ASP A 212 -5.67 -3.69 12.59
C ASP A 212 -4.95 -4.94 13.09
N VAL A 213 -5.71 -6.02 13.24
CA VAL A 213 -5.21 -7.36 13.58
C VAL A 213 -5.61 -8.40 12.53
N SER A 214 -6.09 -7.93 11.37
CA SER A 214 -6.57 -8.80 10.29
C SER A 214 -5.53 -9.83 9.83
N PHE A 215 -5.97 -10.94 9.27
CA PHE A 215 -5.12 -11.99 8.72
C PHE A 215 -4.07 -12.47 9.73
N ASN A 216 -4.56 -12.88 10.89
CA ASN A 216 -3.81 -13.54 11.94
C ASN A 216 -4.67 -14.68 12.51
N PRO A 217 -4.08 -15.81 12.95
CA PRO A 217 -4.78 -16.88 13.66
C PRO A 217 -5.17 -16.50 15.11
N LEU A 218 -5.68 -15.29 15.32
CA LEU A 218 -6.22 -14.80 16.58
C LEU A 218 -7.63 -15.34 16.81
N SER A 219 -7.99 -15.55 18.06
CA SER A 219 -9.28 -16.11 18.49
C SER A 219 -9.77 -15.42 19.77
N GLY A 220 -10.88 -15.92 20.34
CA GLY A 220 -11.46 -15.34 21.56
C GLY A 220 -12.51 -14.29 21.24
N SER A 221 -12.75 -13.34 22.14
CA SER A 221 -13.78 -12.32 21.98
C SER A 221 -13.20 -10.92 21.91
N LEU A 222 -13.95 -9.99 21.33
CA LEU A 222 -13.59 -8.58 21.38
C LEU A 222 -13.53 -8.06 22.83
N PRO A 223 -12.54 -7.20 23.17
CA PRO A 223 -12.42 -6.60 24.50
C PRO A 223 -13.66 -5.81 24.94
N GLN A 224 -13.91 -5.71 26.25
CA GLN A 224 -15.15 -5.09 26.79
C GLN A 224 -15.30 -3.59 26.44
N ASN A 225 -14.20 -2.88 26.24
CA ASN A 225 -14.14 -1.45 25.90
C ASN A 225 -14.14 -1.20 24.37
N PHE A 226 -14.55 -2.17 23.56
CA PHE A 226 -14.58 -2.08 22.10
C PHE A 226 -15.51 -0.99 21.56
N ALA A 227 -16.56 -0.61 22.30
CA ALA A 227 -17.53 0.42 21.90
C ALA A 227 -17.00 1.87 22.07
N LYS A 228 -15.70 2.09 21.89
CA LYS A 228 -15.08 3.42 21.97
C LYS A 228 -15.46 4.24 20.72
N ALA A 229 -16.10 5.40 20.93
CA ALA A 229 -16.47 6.30 19.84
C ALA A 229 -15.24 6.74 19.03
N GLY A 230 -15.33 6.67 17.70
CA GLY A 230 -14.23 7.02 16.79
C GLY A 230 -13.14 5.95 16.64
N LEU A 231 -13.28 4.79 17.28
CA LEU A 231 -12.38 3.65 17.07
C LEU A 231 -12.63 3.00 15.70
N SER A 232 -11.55 2.83 14.95
CA SER A 232 -11.50 2.05 13.71
C SER A 232 -10.86 0.69 14.01
N MET A 233 -11.55 -0.44 13.80
CA MET A 233 -10.94 -1.77 13.91
C MET A 233 -11.08 -2.56 12.62
N ASN A 234 -10.00 -3.29 12.28
CA ASN A 234 -10.02 -4.34 11.29
C ASN A 234 -9.56 -5.67 11.90
N ALA A 235 -10.41 -6.69 11.81
CA ALA A 235 -10.17 -8.05 12.31
C ALA A 235 -10.52 -9.14 11.28
N VAL A 236 -10.60 -8.75 9.99
CA VAL A 236 -10.86 -9.67 8.88
C VAL A 236 -9.85 -10.82 8.88
N GLY A 237 -10.26 -12.04 8.57
CA GLY A 237 -9.37 -13.20 8.50
C GLY A 237 -8.84 -13.69 9.85
N THR A 238 -9.47 -13.27 10.96
CA THR A 238 -9.23 -13.83 12.30
C THR A 238 -10.39 -14.74 12.71
N SER A 239 -10.31 -15.38 13.87
CA SER A 239 -11.41 -16.14 14.50
C SER A 239 -11.96 -15.41 15.74
N ILE A 240 -11.80 -14.09 15.81
CA ILE A 240 -12.29 -13.28 16.94
C ILE A 240 -13.81 -13.17 16.87
N ASP A 241 -14.48 -13.58 17.93
CA ASP A 241 -15.92 -13.54 18.10
C ASP A 241 -16.40 -12.14 18.50
N ALA A 242 -17.30 -11.59 17.68
CA ALA A 242 -18.00 -10.34 17.92
C ALA A 242 -19.43 -10.54 18.44
N ASN A 243 -19.91 -11.78 18.62
CA ASN A 243 -21.28 -12.07 19.04
C ASN A 243 -21.57 -11.59 20.47
N ASN A 244 -20.57 -11.52 21.34
CA ASN A 244 -20.69 -10.94 22.69
C ASN A 244 -21.06 -9.44 22.70
N LEU A 245 -21.07 -8.77 21.53
CA LEU A 245 -21.59 -7.41 21.37
C LEU A 245 -23.10 -7.37 21.08
N GLN A 246 -23.70 -8.48 20.61
CA GLN A 246 -25.14 -8.59 20.40
C GLN A 246 -25.88 -8.64 21.75
N ASP A 247 -25.38 -9.41 22.71
CA ASP A 247 -26.07 -9.66 23.98
C ASP A 247 -26.09 -8.48 24.97
N LYS A 248 -25.35 -7.39 24.70
CA LYS A 248 -25.36 -6.16 25.53
C LYS A 248 -26.30 -5.06 25.04
N TYR A 249 -26.91 -5.21 23.87
CA TYR A 249 -27.81 -4.21 23.27
C TYR A 249 -29.19 -4.76 22.89
N VAL A 250 -29.62 -5.85 23.52
CA VAL A 250 -30.87 -6.56 23.21
C VAL A 250 -31.91 -6.35 24.35
N PHE A 251 -33.03 -5.74 23.95
CA PHE A 251 -34.31 -5.47 24.63
C PHE A 251 -34.38 -4.41 25.75
N LEU A 252 -34.79 -3.19 25.38
CA LEU A 252 -35.74 -2.42 26.20
C LEU A 252 -37.12 -2.54 25.54
N GLU A 253 -37.93 -3.53 25.95
CA GLU A 253 -39.37 -3.49 25.68
C GLU A 253 -39.96 -2.32 26.47
N ILE A 254 -40.37 -1.26 25.79
CA ILE A 254 -41.24 -0.25 26.40
C ILE A 254 -42.67 -0.73 26.20
N THR A 255 -43.22 -1.40 27.20
CA THR A 255 -44.67 -1.59 27.34
C THR A 255 -45.27 -0.26 27.79
N VAL A 256 -45.86 0.50 26.87
CA VAL A 256 -46.61 1.72 27.23
C VAL A 256 -48.01 1.30 27.69
N SER A 257 -48.22 1.23 29.01
CA SER A 257 -49.57 1.22 29.59
C SER A 257 -50.08 2.66 29.68
N LEU A 258 -51.17 2.95 28.97
CA LEU A 258 -51.87 4.23 29.04
C LEU A 258 -52.59 4.34 30.40
N ARG A 259 -51.90 4.86 31.41
CA ARG A 259 -52.46 5.68 32.51
C ARG A 259 -51.35 6.07 33.49
N SER A 260 -50.95 7.34 33.38
CA SER A 260 -50.54 8.23 34.47
C SER A 260 -49.32 7.85 35.34
N VAL A 261 -48.39 8.82 35.40
CA VAL A 261 -47.42 9.14 36.49
C VAL A 261 -45.94 8.92 36.14
N ALA A 262 -45.29 10.07 35.86
CA ALA A 262 -43.89 10.46 36.02
C ALA A 262 -42.78 9.41 35.89
N VAL A 263 -41.99 9.51 34.81
CA VAL A 263 -40.62 8.97 34.75
C VAL A 263 -39.64 10.11 35.00
N LYS A 264 -38.86 10.01 36.08
CA LYS A 264 -37.68 10.85 36.32
C LYS A 264 -36.52 10.24 35.52
N VAL A 265 -36.22 10.79 34.35
CA VAL A 265 -35.05 10.39 33.54
C VAL A 265 -33.91 11.37 33.80
N SER A 266 -32.84 10.90 34.45
CA SER A 266 -31.56 11.62 34.53
C SER A 266 -30.40 10.69 34.21
N LEU A 267 -30.02 10.64 32.93
CA LEU A 267 -28.64 10.82 32.43
C LEU A 267 -28.63 10.68 30.90
N PHE A 268 -28.74 11.83 30.25
CA PHE A 268 -28.37 12.04 28.85
C PHE A 268 -26.84 12.01 28.73
N ARG A 269 -26.28 11.23 27.80
CA ARG A 269 -25.13 11.64 26.97
C ARG A 269 -25.04 10.79 25.69
N TYR A 270 -25.43 11.45 24.60
CA TYR A 270 -25.07 11.25 23.19
C TYR A 270 -25.30 9.89 22.50
N CYS A 271 -26.52 9.70 22.02
CA CYS A 271 -26.76 9.16 20.67
C CYS A 271 -27.89 9.96 20.01
N THR A 272 -27.60 11.23 19.66
CA THR A 272 -28.48 12.03 18.80
C THR A 272 -27.69 12.42 17.56
N HIS A 273 -28.19 11.99 16.40
CA HIS A 273 -27.57 11.88 15.05
C HIS A 273 -26.87 10.57 14.68
N ASN A 274 -26.95 9.51 15.50
CA ASN A 274 -26.32 8.21 15.21
C ASN A 274 -27.32 7.07 14.95
N VAL A 275 -28.06 7.18 13.85
CA VAL A 275 -28.60 5.98 13.16
C VAL A 275 -27.46 5.16 12.53
N PHE A 276 -26.27 5.76 12.40
CA PHE A 276 -25.06 5.16 11.81
C PHE A 276 -24.39 4.12 12.73
N CYS A 277 -24.27 4.37 14.05
CA CYS A 277 -23.69 3.40 15.00
C CYS A 277 -24.47 2.08 15.04
N LEU A 278 -25.81 2.13 15.01
CA LEU A 278 -26.65 0.93 15.05
C LEU A 278 -26.57 0.11 13.75
N ARG A 279 -26.37 0.78 12.60
CA ARG A 279 -26.20 0.13 11.28
C ARG A 279 -24.84 -0.55 11.12
N ILE A 280 -23.77 -0.02 11.70
CA ILE A 280 -22.43 -0.62 11.63
C ILE A 280 -22.40 -1.97 12.37
N PHE A 281 -23.01 -2.06 13.55
CA PHE A 281 -23.00 -3.29 14.35
C PHE A 281 -23.93 -4.39 13.80
N MET A 282 -25.11 -4.05 13.28
CA MET A 282 -26.04 -5.05 12.73
C MET A 282 -25.62 -5.58 11.35
N LYS A 283 -24.87 -4.81 10.53
CA LYS A 283 -24.30 -5.31 9.26
C LYS A 283 -23.06 -6.19 9.46
N ALA A 284 -22.34 -6.02 10.57
CA ALA A 284 -21.12 -6.77 10.85
C ALA A 284 -21.39 -8.18 11.42
N SER A 285 -22.47 -8.40 12.19
CA SER A 285 -22.55 -9.61 13.02
C SER A 285 -22.88 -10.92 12.27
N GLY A 286 -23.60 -10.87 11.15
CA GLY A 286 -23.88 -12.06 10.33
C GLY A 286 -22.78 -12.42 9.32
N MET A 287 -21.88 -11.49 9.01
CA MET A 287 -20.88 -11.63 7.93
C MET A 287 -19.43 -11.44 8.34
N LEU A 288 -19.16 -11.00 9.57
CA LEU A 288 -17.85 -11.25 10.17
C LEU A 288 -17.55 -12.75 10.09
N GLN A 289 -18.57 -13.61 10.26
CA GLN A 289 -18.49 -15.04 10.00
C GLN A 289 -17.96 -15.37 8.60
N CYS A 290 -18.45 -14.72 7.55
CA CYS A 290 -18.02 -14.95 6.16
C CYS A 290 -16.53 -14.71 5.89
N LEU A 291 -15.93 -13.77 6.64
CA LEU A 291 -14.55 -13.34 6.49
C LEU A 291 -13.69 -13.76 7.69
N GLN A 292 -14.21 -14.59 8.60
CA GLN A 292 -13.45 -15.25 9.66
C GLN A 292 -12.72 -16.46 9.08
N ALA A 293 -11.59 -16.84 9.69
CA ALA A 293 -10.89 -18.06 9.30
C ALA A 293 -11.83 -19.28 9.41
N ASP A 294 -11.82 -20.14 8.38
CA ASP A 294 -12.54 -21.42 8.28
C ASP A 294 -14.05 -21.40 7.98
N PHE A 295 -14.67 -20.24 7.78
CA PHE A 295 -16.11 -20.15 7.47
C PHE A 295 -16.42 -20.11 5.97
N LYS A 296 -17.50 -20.80 5.57
CA LYS A 296 -18.04 -20.75 4.20
C LYS A 296 -19.13 -19.71 4.08
N CYS A 297 -18.94 -18.70 3.23
CA CYS A 297 -20.00 -17.77 2.87
C CYS A 297 -21.16 -18.50 2.20
N SER A 298 -22.28 -18.61 2.91
CA SER A 298 -23.50 -19.23 2.43
C SER A 298 -24.53 -18.14 2.11
N ASN A 299 -24.42 -17.52 0.94
CA ASN A 299 -25.50 -16.68 0.42
C ASN A 299 -26.71 -17.56 0.08
N LYS A 300 -27.93 -17.04 0.32
CA LYS A 300 -29.18 -17.75 -0.03
C LYS A 300 -29.26 -18.08 -1.53
N VAL A 301 -28.56 -17.32 -2.38
CA VAL A 301 -28.39 -17.59 -3.82
C VAL A 301 -26.93 -17.30 -4.22
N PRO A 302 -26.18 -18.28 -4.76
CA PRO A 302 -24.81 -18.06 -5.20
C PRO A 302 -24.72 -17.10 -6.39
N SER A 303 -23.95 -16.01 -6.24
CA SER A 303 -23.77 -15.02 -7.30
C SER A 303 -22.78 -15.50 -8.37
N LYS A 304 -22.98 -15.03 -9.61
CA LYS A 304 -22.10 -15.30 -10.75
C LYS A 304 -21.18 -14.13 -11.09
N ALA A 305 -21.39 -12.96 -10.50
CA ALA A 305 -20.63 -11.75 -10.77
C ALA A 305 -20.79 -10.74 -9.62
N PHE A 306 -19.87 -9.79 -9.55
CA PHE A 306 -20.05 -8.56 -8.78
C PHE A 306 -19.29 -7.43 -9.46
N SER A 307 -19.78 -6.20 -9.32
CA SER A 307 -19.10 -5.03 -9.86
C SER A 307 -19.19 -3.87 -8.86
N VAL A 308 -18.07 -3.20 -8.63
CA VAL A 308 -17.94 -2.16 -7.61
C VAL A 308 -17.42 -0.88 -8.24
N LYS A 309 -18.13 0.23 -8.03
CA LYS A 309 -17.63 1.59 -8.28
C LYS A 309 -16.85 2.04 -7.05
N CYS A 310 -15.55 1.83 -7.07
CA CYS A 310 -14.64 2.14 -5.98
C CYS A 310 -14.60 3.66 -5.71
N GLY A 311 -14.84 4.06 -4.46
CA GLY A 311 -14.84 5.47 -4.03
C GLY A 311 -15.96 6.34 -4.63
N GLY A 312 -17.07 5.77 -5.08
CA GLY A 312 -18.15 6.52 -5.72
C GLY A 312 -19.54 5.89 -5.59
N THR A 313 -20.55 6.64 -6.02
CA THR A 313 -21.93 6.16 -6.08
C THR A 313 -22.12 5.17 -7.23
N GLY A 314 -23.06 4.23 -7.07
CA GLY A 314 -23.33 3.22 -8.09
C GLY A 314 -23.72 3.82 -9.44
N GLN A 315 -23.40 3.11 -10.52
CA GLN A 315 -23.62 3.57 -11.88
C GLN A 315 -23.65 2.41 -12.89
N THR A 316 -24.25 2.64 -14.05
CA THR A 316 -24.29 1.67 -15.15
C THR A 316 -23.34 2.12 -16.26
N SER A 317 -22.47 1.22 -16.73
CA SER A 317 -21.58 1.49 -17.87
C SER A 317 -22.32 1.45 -19.21
N ALA A 318 -21.70 1.99 -20.25
CA ALA A 318 -22.19 1.94 -21.63
C ALA A 318 -22.39 0.51 -22.14
N SER A 319 -21.69 -0.47 -21.56
CA SER A 319 -21.84 -1.90 -21.88
C SER A 319 -23.01 -2.59 -21.16
N GLY A 320 -23.72 -1.87 -20.27
CA GLY A 320 -24.83 -2.40 -19.48
C GLY A 320 -24.42 -3.05 -18.15
N VAL A 321 -23.13 -3.08 -17.80
CA VAL A 321 -22.69 -3.55 -16.47
C VAL A 321 -23.09 -2.54 -15.40
N GLU A 322 -23.85 -3.01 -14.41
CA GLU A 322 -24.22 -2.26 -13.22
C GLU A 322 -23.12 -2.39 -12.15
N TYR A 323 -22.65 -1.25 -11.65
CA TYR A 323 -21.67 -1.14 -10.57
C TYR A 323 -22.34 -0.66 -9.30
N GLU A 324 -22.24 -1.44 -8.23
CA GLU A 324 -22.65 -1.01 -6.90
C GLU A 324 -21.68 0.04 -6.35
N GLY A 325 -22.21 1.03 -5.63
CA GLY A 325 -21.41 2.13 -5.10
C GLY A 325 -20.62 1.74 -3.85
N ASP A 326 -19.32 1.98 -3.87
CA ASP A 326 -18.47 2.02 -2.70
C ASP A 326 -18.20 3.49 -2.34
N PHE A 327 -19.11 4.14 -1.62
CA PHE A 327 -19.04 5.57 -1.25
C PHE A 327 -18.87 5.79 0.26
N GLU A 328 -18.60 4.72 1.01
CA GLU A 328 -18.54 4.77 2.47
C GLU A 328 -17.32 5.53 2.97
N SER A 329 -17.50 6.20 4.10
CA SER A 329 -16.43 6.84 4.85
C SER A 329 -15.69 5.78 5.66
N MET A 330 -14.50 5.41 5.19
CA MET A 330 -13.64 4.43 5.85
C MET A 330 -12.67 5.09 6.84
N GLY A 331 -12.23 4.30 7.81
CA GLY A 331 -11.19 4.69 8.78
C GLY A 331 -9.85 4.07 8.44
N SER A 332 -8.84 4.31 9.29
CA SER A 332 -7.48 3.79 9.10
C SER A 332 -7.35 2.28 9.36
N ALA A 333 -8.38 1.65 9.91
CA ALA A 333 -8.51 0.19 10.00
C ALA A 333 -10.00 -0.15 9.95
N SER A 334 -10.55 -0.45 8.78
CA SER A 334 -11.99 -0.63 8.62
C SER A 334 -12.35 -1.75 7.66
N LEU A 335 -13.52 -2.32 7.88
CA LEU A 335 -14.20 -3.25 6.99
C LEU A 335 -15.59 -2.70 6.71
N TYR A 336 -15.99 -2.70 5.44
CA TYR A 336 -17.33 -2.39 4.99
C TYR A 336 -17.86 -3.52 4.11
N THR A 337 -19.17 -3.75 4.18
CA THR A 337 -19.86 -4.71 3.32
C THR A 337 -21.05 -4.04 2.63
N SER A 338 -21.25 -4.38 1.36
CA SER A 338 -22.34 -3.84 0.54
C SER A 338 -23.72 -4.18 1.13
N SER A 339 -24.75 -3.43 0.75
CA SER A 339 -26.11 -3.65 1.27
C SER A 339 -26.68 -5.02 0.93
N GLU A 340 -26.32 -5.55 -0.24
CA GLU A 340 -26.76 -6.84 -0.75
C GLU A 340 -25.82 -7.98 -0.35
N ASN A 341 -24.79 -7.71 0.46
CA ASN A 341 -23.82 -8.70 0.92
C ASN A 341 -23.10 -9.42 -0.24
N LEU A 342 -22.93 -8.73 -1.37
CA LEU A 342 -22.31 -9.27 -2.59
C LEU A 342 -20.80 -9.03 -2.60
N TRP A 343 -20.35 -7.96 -1.95
CA TRP A 343 -18.93 -7.63 -1.85
C TRP A 343 -18.62 -6.89 -0.54
N ALA A 344 -17.36 -6.93 -0.14
CA ALA A 344 -16.82 -6.17 0.99
C ALA A 344 -15.53 -5.46 0.60
N VAL A 345 -15.17 -4.43 1.36
CA VAL A 345 -13.91 -3.70 1.22
C VAL A 345 -13.26 -3.52 2.59
N SER A 346 -11.96 -3.80 2.66
CA SER A 346 -11.15 -3.61 3.84
C SER A 346 -10.02 -2.62 3.54
N ASN A 347 -9.81 -1.67 4.44
CA ASN A 347 -8.80 -0.63 4.34
C ASN A 347 -7.95 -0.59 5.61
N THR A 348 -6.64 -0.50 5.44
CA THR A 348 -5.68 -0.36 6.54
C THR A 348 -4.68 0.76 6.25
N GLY A 349 -4.22 1.41 7.32
CA GLY A 349 -3.07 2.29 7.39
C GLY A 349 -3.46 3.75 7.59
N ASN A 350 -2.48 4.55 8.02
CA ASN A 350 -2.60 5.98 8.17
C ASN A 350 -1.72 6.71 7.14
N PHE A 351 -2.21 7.83 6.61
CA PHE A 351 -1.41 8.64 5.69
C PHE A 351 -0.31 9.41 6.45
N ILE A 352 0.92 9.36 5.95
CA ILE A 352 2.06 10.10 6.50
C ILE A 352 1.80 11.60 6.33
N SER A 353 1.92 12.35 7.44
CA SER A 353 1.79 13.81 7.47
C SER A 353 0.51 14.28 6.80
N ASN A 354 -0.62 14.04 7.47
CA ASN A 354 -1.95 14.26 6.93
C ASN A 354 -2.67 15.48 7.57
N PRO A 355 -2.46 16.71 7.07
CA PRO A 355 -3.00 17.92 7.68
C PRO A 355 -4.54 18.04 7.56
N ASN A 356 -5.16 17.33 6.63
CA ASN A 356 -6.59 17.46 6.31
C ASN A 356 -7.43 16.26 6.81
N GLY A 357 -6.84 15.39 7.62
CA GLY A 357 -7.48 14.16 8.10
C GLY A 357 -7.55 13.05 7.04
N PRO A 358 -7.82 11.80 7.44
CA PRO A 358 -7.74 10.63 6.55
C PRO A 358 -8.79 10.70 5.43
N GLN A 359 -8.33 10.89 4.19
CA GLN A 359 -9.16 10.86 2.98
C GLN A 359 -8.84 9.59 2.19
N TYR A 360 -9.81 8.69 2.10
CA TYR A 360 -9.66 7.42 1.38
C TYR A 360 -10.34 7.41 0.01
N ILE A 361 -10.83 8.56 -0.46
CA ILE A 361 -11.42 8.73 -1.78
C ILE A 361 -10.65 9.82 -2.52
N ALA A 362 -10.17 9.47 -3.71
CA ALA A 362 -9.68 10.44 -4.67
C ALA A 362 -10.79 10.79 -5.66
N GLN A 363 -10.87 12.07 -6.04
CA GLN A 363 -11.87 12.56 -6.98
C GLN A 363 -11.27 13.59 -7.93
N THR A 364 -11.85 13.69 -9.12
CA THR A 364 -11.44 14.65 -10.13
C THR A 364 -12.63 15.19 -10.92
N GLY A 365 -12.59 16.50 -11.23
CA GLY A 365 -13.56 17.13 -12.13
C GLY A 365 -13.17 17.04 -13.61
N PHE A 366 -11.99 16.51 -13.92
CA PHE A 366 -11.51 16.42 -15.30
C PHE A 366 -12.13 15.23 -16.03
N GLN A 367 -12.24 15.35 -17.35
CA GLN A 367 -12.68 14.25 -18.20
C GLN A 367 -11.59 13.18 -18.29
N ILE A 368 -12.01 11.91 -18.21
CA ILE A 368 -11.13 10.77 -18.38
C ILE A 368 -11.18 10.32 -19.84
N THR A 369 -10.00 10.21 -20.43
CA THR A 369 -9.83 9.83 -21.85
C THR A 369 -9.56 8.33 -22.00
N GLY A 370 -9.68 7.79 -23.22
CA GLY A 370 -9.49 6.35 -23.48
C GLY A 370 -10.67 5.47 -23.07
N THR A 371 -11.82 6.05 -22.76
CA THR A 371 -13.05 5.35 -22.36
C THR A 371 -14.28 6.12 -22.83
N LEU A 372 -15.41 5.41 -23.01
CA LEU A 372 -16.75 6.01 -23.16
C LEU A 372 -17.41 6.27 -21.80
N ASP A 373 -16.92 5.64 -20.73
CA ASP A 373 -17.47 5.67 -19.38
C ASP A 373 -16.67 6.61 -18.45
N SER A 374 -16.46 7.87 -18.84
CA SER A 374 -15.61 8.81 -18.08
C SER A 374 -15.98 8.92 -16.59
N GLU A 375 -17.28 8.95 -16.27
CA GLU A 375 -17.76 9.05 -14.88
C GLU A 375 -17.32 7.87 -13.99
N LEU A 376 -17.13 6.67 -14.57
CA LEU A 376 -16.65 5.47 -13.85
C LEU A 376 -15.27 5.69 -13.21
N TYR A 377 -14.47 6.60 -13.77
CA TYR A 377 -13.08 6.83 -13.40
C TYR A 377 -12.85 8.15 -12.67
N LYS A 378 -13.87 8.99 -12.52
CA LYS A 378 -13.73 10.31 -11.86
C LYS A 378 -13.55 10.23 -10.36
N THR A 379 -13.94 9.12 -9.75
CA THR A 379 -13.62 8.81 -8.35
C THR A 379 -12.88 7.48 -8.25
N ALA A 380 -12.08 7.33 -7.20
CA ALA A 380 -11.35 6.12 -6.92
C ALA A 380 -11.14 5.94 -5.42
N ARG A 381 -11.07 4.68 -4.99
CA ARG A 381 -10.68 4.33 -3.62
C ARG A 381 -9.16 4.33 -3.51
N ILE A 382 -8.63 4.93 -2.44
CA ILE A 382 -7.19 4.95 -2.12
C ILE A 382 -6.92 4.42 -0.71
N SER A 383 -5.70 3.93 -0.49
CA SER A 383 -5.25 3.43 0.82
C SER A 383 -3.76 3.70 1.04
N PRO A 384 -3.31 4.00 2.26
CA PRO A 384 -1.89 4.18 2.59
C PRO A 384 -1.15 2.88 2.94
N SER A 385 -1.83 1.73 2.94
CA SER A 385 -1.17 0.44 3.19
C SER A 385 -1.79 -0.68 2.38
N SER A 386 -3.02 -1.04 2.72
CA SER A 386 -3.67 -2.23 2.16
C SER A 386 -5.12 -1.91 1.88
N LEU A 387 -5.51 -2.11 0.63
CA LEU A 387 -6.88 -2.04 0.17
C LEU A 387 -7.27 -3.42 -0.38
N ARG A 388 -8.28 -4.05 0.22
CA ARG A 388 -8.76 -5.36 -0.21
C ARG A 388 -10.23 -5.31 -0.55
N TYR A 389 -10.61 -5.89 -1.68
CA TYR A 389 -12.00 -6.12 -2.04
C TYR A 389 -12.28 -7.62 -2.04
N TYR A 390 -13.44 -7.97 -1.50
CA TYR A 390 -13.93 -9.33 -1.47
C TYR A 390 -15.19 -9.45 -2.30
N GLY A 391 -15.26 -10.43 -3.20
CA GLY A 391 -16.52 -10.92 -3.74
C GLY A 391 -17.06 -12.02 -2.84
N LEU A 392 -18.33 -11.93 -2.42
CA LEU A 392 -18.91 -12.82 -1.41
C LEU A 392 -19.98 -13.74 -2.02
N GLY A 393 -19.98 -15.01 -1.57
CA GLY A 393 -20.97 -16.01 -1.98
C GLY A 393 -21.00 -16.29 -3.49
N LEU A 394 -19.82 -16.25 -4.12
CA LEU A 394 -19.64 -16.58 -5.53
C LEU A 394 -19.71 -18.10 -5.75
N LYS A 395 -20.20 -18.53 -6.92
CA LYS A 395 -20.11 -19.94 -7.32
C LYS A 395 -18.67 -20.33 -7.59
N ASN A 396 -18.20 -21.44 -7.04
CA ASN A 396 -16.87 -21.95 -7.37
C ASN A 396 -16.65 -22.11 -8.89
N GLY A 397 -15.44 -21.77 -9.34
CA GLY A 397 -15.04 -21.81 -10.74
C GLY A 397 -14.16 -20.65 -11.16
N ILE A 398 -13.94 -20.55 -12.46
CA ILE A 398 -13.02 -19.59 -13.07
C ILE A 398 -13.77 -18.28 -13.39
N TYR A 399 -13.14 -17.16 -13.02
CA TYR A 399 -13.65 -15.81 -13.18
C TYR A 399 -12.67 -14.96 -14.00
N SER A 400 -13.22 -14.09 -14.82
CA SER A 400 -12.53 -12.92 -15.36
C SER A 400 -12.61 -11.80 -14.32
N VAL A 401 -11.46 -11.20 -14.00
CA VAL A 401 -11.32 -10.09 -13.06
C VAL A 401 -10.81 -8.89 -13.82
N GLU A 402 -11.67 -7.89 -14.02
CA GLU A 402 -11.36 -6.62 -14.67
C GLU A 402 -11.15 -5.54 -13.61
N LEU A 403 -9.92 -5.02 -13.56
CA LEU A 403 -9.52 -3.94 -12.66
C LEU A 403 -9.41 -2.65 -13.46
N HIS A 404 -10.23 -1.67 -13.08
CA HIS A 404 -10.33 -0.38 -13.76
C HIS A 404 -9.56 0.68 -12.99
N PHE A 405 -8.66 1.36 -13.70
CA PHE A 405 -7.79 2.38 -13.16
C PHE A 405 -7.83 3.65 -14.01
N ALA A 406 -7.68 4.80 -13.36
CA ALA A 406 -7.22 6.02 -13.99
C ALA A 406 -6.41 6.80 -12.96
N GLU A 407 -5.17 7.18 -13.29
CA GLU A 407 -4.40 8.00 -12.37
C GLU A 407 -4.95 9.44 -12.37
N ILE A 408 -5.53 9.84 -11.24
CA ILE A 408 -6.22 11.13 -11.08
C ILE A 408 -5.58 12.03 -10.01
N GLY A 409 -4.60 11.52 -9.25
CA GLY A 409 -3.83 12.27 -8.27
C GLY A 409 -2.45 12.72 -8.79
N MET A 410 -1.73 11.84 -9.50
CA MET A 410 -0.45 12.18 -10.11
C MET A 410 -0.65 12.96 -11.41
N VAL A 411 0.02 14.09 -11.54
CA VAL A 411 -0.21 15.04 -12.64
C VAL A 411 0.79 14.87 -13.78
N ASP A 412 0.34 15.12 -15.01
CA ASP A 412 1.24 15.38 -16.14
C ASP A 412 1.71 16.83 -16.08
N SER A 413 2.94 17.05 -15.63
CA SER A 413 3.52 18.39 -15.50
C SER A 413 5.00 18.36 -15.81
N ASN A 414 5.51 19.44 -16.42
CA ASN A 414 6.93 19.69 -16.56
C ASN A 414 7.57 20.30 -15.31
N SER A 415 6.79 20.51 -14.23
CA SER A 415 7.28 20.92 -12.91
C SER A 415 7.62 19.70 -12.03
N TRP A 416 8.24 19.92 -10.87
CA TRP A 416 8.60 18.85 -9.91
C TRP A 416 7.39 18.00 -9.49
N LYS A 417 6.17 18.56 -9.54
CA LYS A 417 4.92 17.81 -9.32
C LYS A 417 4.71 16.66 -10.29
N GLY A 418 5.26 16.74 -11.50
CA GLY A 418 5.20 15.69 -12.51
C GLY A 418 6.07 14.47 -12.21
N LEU A 419 7.00 14.59 -11.24
CA LEU A 419 7.85 13.49 -10.77
C LEU A 419 7.11 12.53 -9.82
N GLY A 420 5.88 12.86 -9.41
CA GLY A 420 5.05 12.00 -8.58
C GLY A 420 4.84 10.63 -9.21
N ARG A 421 5.06 9.58 -8.41
CA ARG A 421 4.92 8.17 -8.81
C ARG A 421 4.04 7.45 -7.81
N ARG A 422 3.02 6.76 -8.31
CA ARG A 422 2.18 5.85 -7.53
C ARG A 422 2.57 4.44 -7.91
N ILE A 423 3.01 3.65 -6.93
CA ILE A 423 3.53 2.30 -7.15
C ILE A 423 2.95 1.40 -6.08
N PHE A 424 2.33 0.29 -6.46
CA PHE A 424 1.78 -0.70 -5.53
C PHE A 424 1.73 -2.09 -6.17
N ASP A 425 1.65 -3.12 -5.36
CA ASP A 425 1.49 -4.50 -5.83
C ASP A 425 -0.01 -4.87 -5.90
N ILE A 426 -0.34 -5.82 -6.79
CA ILE A 426 -1.69 -6.35 -6.95
C ILE A 426 -1.64 -7.87 -6.79
N TYR A 427 -2.48 -8.38 -5.90
CA TYR A 427 -2.68 -9.80 -5.65
C TYR A 427 -4.14 -10.17 -5.93
N ILE A 428 -4.36 -11.34 -6.50
CA ILE A 428 -5.69 -11.91 -6.69
C ILE A 428 -5.65 -13.35 -6.18
N GLN A 429 -6.54 -13.70 -5.25
CA GLN A 429 -6.55 -14.99 -4.56
C GLN A 429 -5.18 -15.36 -3.95
N GLY A 430 -4.46 -14.36 -3.42
CA GLY A 430 -3.13 -14.53 -2.81
C GLY A 430 -1.95 -14.51 -3.80
N GLU A 431 -2.19 -14.65 -5.11
CA GLU A 431 -1.13 -14.64 -6.12
C GLU A 431 -0.81 -13.22 -6.58
N ARG A 432 0.48 -12.83 -6.58
CA ARG A 432 0.91 -11.50 -7.06
C ARG A 432 0.85 -11.44 -8.59
N VAL A 433 -0.22 -10.82 -9.11
CA VAL A 433 -0.43 -10.68 -10.56
C VAL A 433 0.31 -9.48 -11.16
N LEU A 434 0.58 -8.44 -10.37
CA LEU A 434 1.42 -7.30 -10.77
C LEU A 434 2.29 -6.84 -9.60
N LYS A 435 3.58 -6.63 -9.88
CA LYS A 435 4.55 -6.05 -8.95
C LYS A 435 4.90 -4.63 -9.39
N ASP A 436 5.08 -3.73 -8.43
CA ASP A 436 5.51 -2.34 -8.66
C ASP A 436 4.65 -1.62 -9.72
N PHE A 437 3.32 -1.84 -9.69
CA PHE A 437 2.42 -1.34 -10.70
C PHE A 437 2.24 0.18 -10.63
N ASN A 438 2.51 0.85 -11.76
CA ASN A 438 2.36 2.28 -11.95
C ASN A 438 1.27 2.58 -12.99
N ILE A 439 0.11 3.08 -12.52
CA ILE A 439 -1.07 3.34 -13.37
C ILE A 439 -0.74 4.36 -14.45
N LYS A 440 -0.09 5.48 -14.09
CA LYS A 440 0.22 6.59 -14.99
C LYS A 440 1.10 6.13 -16.15
N GLU A 441 2.13 5.35 -15.83
CA GLU A 441 3.07 4.81 -16.81
C GLU A 441 2.38 3.80 -17.72
N ALA A 442 1.65 2.85 -17.14
CA ALA A 442 0.93 1.82 -17.89
C ALA A 442 -0.18 2.37 -18.81
N ALA A 443 -0.80 3.50 -18.45
CA ALA A 443 -1.80 4.20 -19.25
C ALA A 443 -1.19 5.20 -20.25
N GLY A 444 0.11 5.47 -20.17
CA GLY A 444 0.79 6.50 -20.97
C GLY A 444 0.36 7.93 -20.63
N GLY A 445 0.02 8.21 -19.35
CA GLY A 445 -0.33 9.54 -18.83
C GLY A 445 -1.37 9.49 -17.72
N SER A 446 -1.58 10.64 -17.08
CA SER A 446 -2.67 10.85 -16.11
C SER A 446 -4.03 11.00 -16.83
N LYS A 447 -5.13 10.80 -16.10
CA LYS A 447 -6.52 10.99 -16.58
C LYS A 447 -6.85 10.17 -17.84
N LYS A 448 -6.23 8.99 -17.95
CA LYS A 448 -6.47 7.99 -18.98
C LYS A 448 -6.99 6.73 -18.32
N ALA A 449 -8.08 6.19 -18.84
CA ALA A 449 -8.62 4.91 -18.40
C ALA A 449 -7.68 3.77 -18.81
N LEU A 450 -7.49 2.82 -17.89
CA LEU A 450 -6.69 1.62 -18.07
C LEU A 450 -7.45 0.45 -17.44
N ILE A 451 -7.61 -0.62 -18.20
CA ILE A 451 -8.21 -1.87 -17.71
C ILE A 451 -7.13 -2.95 -17.72
N LYS A 452 -7.00 -3.67 -16.60
CA LYS A 452 -6.20 -4.89 -16.51
C LYS A 452 -7.13 -6.06 -16.24
N THR A 453 -7.05 -7.09 -17.09
CA THR A 453 -7.89 -8.28 -17.00
C THR A 453 -7.03 -9.47 -16.58
N PHE A 454 -7.51 -10.21 -15.58
CA PHE A 454 -6.88 -11.42 -15.06
C PHE A 454 -7.89 -12.56 -15.01
N GLU A 455 -7.38 -13.78 -14.95
CA GLU A 455 -8.18 -14.96 -14.68
C GLU A 455 -7.87 -15.45 -13.26
N ALA A 456 -8.91 -15.77 -12.48
CA ALA A 456 -8.76 -16.27 -11.13
C ALA A 456 -9.79 -17.36 -10.81
N ASN A 457 -9.38 -18.34 -10.00
CA ASN A 457 -10.24 -19.44 -9.58
C ASN A 457 -10.81 -19.18 -8.18
N VAL A 458 -12.13 -19.31 -8.04
CA VAL A 458 -12.83 -19.24 -6.76
C VAL A 458 -13.12 -20.65 -6.27
N THR A 459 -12.63 -20.99 -5.07
CA THR A 459 -12.74 -22.34 -4.49
C THR A 459 -13.53 -22.38 -3.18
N ASN A 460 -13.63 -21.25 -2.49
CA ASN A 460 -14.23 -21.10 -1.17
C ASN A 460 -15.38 -20.08 -1.16
N THR A 461 -16.05 -19.89 -2.30
CA THR A 461 -17.10 -18.88 -2.54
C THR A 461 -16.68 -17.43 -2.34
N ILE A 462 -15.38 -17.16 -2.14
CA ILE A 462 -14.83 -15.83 -1.93
C ILE A 462 -13.80 -15.52 -3.02
N MET A 463 -13.85 -14.29 -3.53
CA MET A 463 -12.78 -13.70 -4.35
C MET A 463 -12.04 -12.68 -3.49
N ASP A 464 -10.73 -12.81 -3.30
CA ASP A 464 -9.87 -11.80 -2.65
C ASP A 464 -9.05 -11.04 -3.71
N ILE A 465 -9.21 -9.73 -3.76
CA ILE A 465 -8.43 -8.82 -4.60
C ILE A 465 -7.73 -7.84 -3.68
N HIS A 466 -6.41 -7.90 -3.62
CA HIS A 466 -5.60 -7.15 -2.68
C HIS A 466 -4.64 -6.21 -3.40
N PHE A 467 -4.73 -4.93 -3.06
CA PHE A 467 -3.85 -3.87 -3.53
C PHE A 467 -2.97 -3.42 -2.37
N PHE A 468 -1.66 -3.60 -2.52
CA PHE A 468 -0.71 -3.50 -1.41
C PHE A 468 0.37 -2.45 -1.64
N TRP A 469 0.63 -1.62 -0.63
CA TRP A 469 1.66 -0.60 -0.62
C TRP A 469 2.65 -0.80 0.54
N ALA A 470 3.89 -1.14 0.19
CA ALA A 470 4.99 -1.37 1.14
C ALA A 470 5.93 -0.15 1.32
N GLY A 471 5.57 1.02 0.78
CA GLY A 471 6.41 2.22 0.89
C GLY A 471 6.96 2.78 -0.42
N LYS A 472 6.67 2.16 -1.57
CA LYS A 472 7.21 2.54 -2.88
C LYS A 472 6.45 3.66 -3.58
N GLY A 473 7.15 4.50 -4.32
CA GLY A 473 6.56 5.68 -4.94
C GLY A 473 6.55 6.88 -4.00
N THR A 474 6.21 8.03 -4.54
CA THR A 474 6.37 9.31 -3.86
C THR A 474 5.28 9.53 -2.83
N CYS A 475 5.62 9.67 -1.55
CA CYS A 475 4.62 9.96 -0.50
C CYS A 475 3.98 11.34 -0.61
N CYS A 476 4.74 12.28 -1.19
CA CYS A 476 4.60 13.69 -0.88
C CYS A 476 4.63 14.59 -2.13
N ILE A 477 4.61 13.97 -3.31
CA ILE A 477 4.52 14.61 -4.63
C ILE A 477 3.34 13.98 -5.38
N PRO A 478 2.46 14.77 -6.02
CA PRO A 478 2.44 16.24 -6.08
C PRO A 478 1.94 16.92 -4.80
N TYR A 479 1.30 16.17 -3.90
CA TYR A 479 0.80 16.61 -2.61
C TYR A 479 1.14 15.56 -1.54
N GLN A 480 1.15 15.97 -0.27
CA GLN A 480 1.21 15.03 0.85
C GLN A 480 0.06 14.02 0.79
N SER A 481 0.29 12.81 1.31
CA SER A 481 -0.70 11.73 1.33
C SER A 481 -1.14 11.23 -0.06
N THR A 482 -0.40 11.56 -1.13
CA THR A 482 -0.74 11.13 -2.49
C THR A 482 0.07 9.88 -2.87
N TYR A 483 -0.22 8.75 -2.24
CA TYR A 483 0.46 7.47 -2.50
C TYR A 483 -0.46 6.27 -2.24
N GLY A 484 0.07 5.06 -2.43
CA GLY A 484 -0.66 3.81 -2.25
C GLY A 484 -1.55 3.43 -3.44
N PRO A 485 -2.35 2.35 -3.36
CA PRO A 485 -3.26 1.97 -4.44
C PRO A 485 -4.31 3.04 -4.74
N LEU A 486 -4.76 3.06 -6.00
CA LEU A 486 -5.86 3.89 -6.48
C LEU A 486 -6.69 3.05 -7.44
N VAL A 487 -7.94 2.75 -7.09
CA VAL A 487 -8.81 1.83 -7.84
C VAL A 487 -10.10 2.54 -8.20
N SER A 488 -10.47 2.59 -9.48
CA SER A 488 -11.67 3.30 -9.95
C SER A 488 -12.91 2.41 -9.96
N ALA A 489 -12.76 1.17 -10.41
CA ALA A 489 -13.82 0.17 -10.38
C ALA A 489 -13.25 -1.26 -10.47
N ILE A 490 -14.06 -2.24 -10.10
CA ILE A 490 -13.78 -3.67 -10.20
C ILE A 490 -14.99 -4.32 -10.86
N HIS A 491 -14.77 -5.18 -11.85
CA HIS A 491 -15.81 -6.04 -12.41
C HIS A 491 -15.31 -7.48 -12.44
N VAL A 492 -16.08 -8.38 -11.84
CA VAL A 492 -15.76 -9.81 -11.78
C VAL A 492 -16.94 -10.59 -12.31
N SER A 493 -16.71 -11.44 -13.30
CA SER A 493 -17.75 -12.26 -13.93
C SER A 493 -17.22 -13.64 -14.30
N ARG A 494 -18.09 -14.65 -14.26
CA ARG A 494 -17.70 -16.04 -14.54
C ARG A 494 -17.28 -16.20 -16.00
N ALA A 495 -16.12 -16.82 -16.24
CA ALA A 495 -15.51 -16.92 -17.58
C ALA A 495 -16.41 -17.65 -18.62
N SER A 496 -17.29 -18.53 -18.18
CA SER A 496 -18.21 -19.30 -19.03
C SER A 496 -19.46 -18.53 -19.50
N ASP A 497 -19.78 -17.38 -18.91
CA ASP A 497 -20.91 -16.53 -19.33
C ASP A 497 -20.47 -15.46 -20.39
N ALA A 498 -19.16 -15.35 -20.68
CA ALA A 498 -18.61 -14.47 -21.72
C ALA A 498 -18.73 -15.04 -23.16
N ALA A 499 -19.32 -16.23 -23.33
CA ALA A 499 -19.52 -16.90 -24.62
C ALA A 499 -20.80 -16.46 -25.38
N GLY A 500 -21.50 -15.42 -24.90
CA GLY A 500 -22.63 -14.80 -25.59
C GLY A 500 -22.27 -13.64 -26.54
N SER A 501 -21.03 -13.14 -26.51
CA SER A 501 -20.57 -12.10 -27.45
C SER A 501 -19.91 -12.74 -28.68
N SER A 502 -20.34 -12.29 -29.86
CA SER A 502 -20.16 -12.94 -31.15
C SER A 502 -18.70 -13.38 -31.44
N LYS A 503 -18.56 -14.55 -32.09
CA LYS A 503 -17.30 -15.07 -32.66
C LYS A 503 -16.57 -14.10 -33.61
N ARG A 504 -17.13 -12.92 -33.94
CA ARG A 504 -16.48 -11.90 -34.77
C ARG A 504 -15.45 -11.06 -34.03
N ASP A 505 -15.63 -10.76 -32.74
CA ASP A 505 -14.74 -9.82 -32.04
C ASP A 505 -13.43 -10.45 -31.57
N LYS A 506 -13.43 -11.74 -31.19
CA LYS A 506 -12.20 -12.50 -30.92
C LYS A 506 -11.27 -12.56 -32.14
N LYS A 507 -11.83 -12.54 -33.35
CA LYS A 507 -11.05 -12.54 -34.60
C LYS A 507 -10.50 -11.15 -34.97
N ARG A 508 -11.05 -10.07 -34.43
CA ARG A 508 -10.53 -8.70 -34.60
C ARG A 508 -9.37 -8.41 -33.65
N ILE A 509 -9.47 -8.83 -32.39
CA ILE A 509 -8.42 -8.63 -31.38
C ILE A 509 -7.18 -9.49 -31.69
N GLY A 510 -7.37 -10.76 -32.07
CA GLY A 510 -6.25 -11.62 -32.50
C GLY A 510 -5.55 -11.13 -33.77
N LYS A 511 -6.25 -10.40 -34.64
CA LYS A 511 -5.67 -9.81 -35.86
C LYS A 511 -4.94 -8.49 -35.59
N LEU A 512 -5.38 -7.69 -34.61
CA LEU A 512 -4.68 -6.47 -34.18
C LEU A 512 -3.36 -6.76 -33.46
N ILE A 513 -3.32 -7.80 -32.61
CA ILE A 513 -2.10 -8.23 -31.91
C ILE A 513 -1.10 -8.88 -32.90
N GLY A 514 -1.59 -9.67 -33.87
CA GLY A 514 -0.74 -10.25 -34.91
C GLY A 514 -0.09 -9.22 -35.84
N ILE A 515 -0.80 -8.14 -36.21
CA ILE A 515 -0.26 -7.08 -37.07
C ILE A 515 0.74 -6.20 -36.31
N SER A 516 0.51 -5.90 -35.04
CA SER A 516 1.44 -5.07 -34.26
C SER A 516 2.74 -5.81 -33.93
N VAL A 517 2.70 -7.12 -33.64
CA VAL A 517 3.92 -7.94 -33.47
C VAL A 517 4.67 -8.11 -34.79
N ALA A 518 3.97 -8.30 -35.92
CA ALA A 518 4.60 -8.40 -37.24
C ALA A 518 5.22 -7.07 -37.71
N CYS A 519 4.61 -5.92 -37.42
CA CYS A 519 5.17 -4.61 -37.72
C CYS A 519 6.41 -4.30 -36.87
N VAL A 520 6.40 -4.66 -35.58
CA VAL A 520 7.56 -4.48 -34.69
C VAL A 520 8.72 -5.40 -35.11
N ALA A 521 8.43 -6.67 -35.41
CA ALA A 521 9.45 -7.60 -35.91
C ALA A 521 10.01 -7.15 -37.28
N GLY A 522 9.14 -6.68 -38.19
CA GLY A 522 9.55 -6.12 -39.48
C GLY A 522 10.46 -4.89 -39.34
N LEU A 523 10.14 -3.97 -38.43
CA LEU A 523 10.97 -2.79 -38.17
C LEU A 523 12.33 -3.16 -37.56
N VAL A 524 12.39 -4.17 -36.68
CA VAL A 524 13.65 -4.67 -36.11
C VAL A 524 14.50 -5.37 -37.17
N ILE A 525 13.89 -6.13 -38.08
CA ILE A 525 14.63 -6.78 -39.18
C ILE A 525 15.16 -5.72 -40.16
N ILE A 526 14.34 -4.74 -40.53
CA ILE A 526 14.76 -3.66 -41.43
C ILE A 526 15.89 -2.84 -40.81
N SER A 527 15.79 -2.48 -39.52
CA SER A 527 16.86 -1.74 -38.84
C SER A 527 18.14 -2.56 -38.70
N SER A 528 18.03 -3.87 -38.49
CA SER A 528 19.18 -4.79 -38.43
C SER A 528 19.86 -4.94 -39.78
N VAL A 529 19.09 -5.05 -40.88
CA VAL A 529 19.64 -5.09 -42.24
C VAL A 529 20.30 -3.76 -42.61
N PHE A 530 19.68 -2.63 -42.23
CA PHE A 530 20.26 -1.30 -42.46
C PHE A 530 21.56 -1.09 -41.68
N TYR A 531 21.61 -1.55 -40.42
CA TYR A 531 22.80 -1.53 -39.59
C TYR A 531 23.93 -2.39 -40.16
N LEU A 532 23.63 -3.60 -40.63
CA LEU A 532 24.60 -4.47 -41.27
C LEU A 532 25.08 -3.92 -42.63
N TRP A 533 24.20 -3.26 -43.37
CA TRP A 533 24.57 -2.58 -44.62
C TRP A 533 25.49 -1.39 -44.36
N TRP A 534 25.19 -0.57 -43.34
CA TRP A 534 26.05 0.54 -42.91
C TRP A 534 27.45 0.06 -42.50
N ILE A 535 27.55 -0.98 -41.68
CA ILE A 535 28.85 -1.54 -41.26
C ILE A 535 29.67 -2.07 -42.45
N LYS A 536 28.99 -2.59 -43.49
CA LYS A 536 29.65 -3.05 -44.70
C LYS A 536 30.19 -1.89 -45.56
N GLU A 537 29.55 -0.73 -45.52
CA GLU A 537 30.00 0.47 -46.24
C GLU A 537 31.21 1.14 -45.57
N ASP A 538 31.33 1.02 -44.23
CA ASP A 538 32.46 1.56 -43.44
C ASP A 538 33.68 0.63 -43.34
N SER A 539 33.71 -0.47 -44.10
CA SER A 539 34.91 -1.34 -44.16
C SER A 539 36.04 -0.67 -44.99
N PRO A 540 37.25 -0.47 -44.42
CA PRO A 540 38.32 0.25 -45.11
C PRO A 540 38.81 -0.52 -46.34
N LYS A 541 38.76 0.12 -47.50
CA LYS A 541 39.33 -0.39 -48.76
C LYS A 541 40.83 -0.70 -48.56
N HIS A 542 41.24 -1.90 -48.96
CA HIS A 542 42.64 -2.32 -49.00
C HIS A 542 43.53 -1.23 -49.63
N LYS A 543 44.44 -0.65 -48.84
CA LYS A 543 45.55 0.15 -49.36
C LYS A 543 46.45 -0.78 -50.19
N ARG A 544 46.53 -0.52 -51.50
CA ARG A 544 47.60 -1.08 -52.34
C ARG A 544 48.93 -0.51 -51.83
N ILE A 545 49.78 -1.39 -51.32
CA ILE A 545 51.17 -1.10 -51.00
C ILE A 545 51.92 -1.00 -52.33
N TYR A 546 52.33 0.21 -52.73
CA TYR A 546 53.37 0.39 -53.72
C TYR A 546 54.72 0.19 -53.03
N THR A 547 55.47 -0.80 -53.50
CA THR A 547 56.86 -1.02 -53.13
C THR A 547 57.72 -0.28 -54.15
N ASP A 548 58.31 0.85 -53.74
CA ASP A 548 59.42 1.43 -54.48
C ASP A 548 60.70 0.72 -54.05
N SER A 549 61.29 0.00 -55.00
CA SER A 549 62.64 -0.56 -54.90
C SER A 549 63.63 0.43 -55.52
N PRO A 550 64.82 0.65 -54.93
CA PRO A 550 65.71 1.73 -55.33
C PRO A 550 66.61 1.28 -56.50
N ARG A 551 66.81 2.13 -57.52
CA ARG A 551 67.96 1.98 -58.43
C ARG A 551 68.51 3.32 -58.95
N LYS A 552 69.78 3.50 -58.57
CA LYS A 552 70.91 4.27 -59.15
C LYS A 552 70.83 5.78 -59.17
#